data_AF-X1F1N0-F1
#
_entry.id   AF-X1F1N0-F1
#
_cell.length_a   1.000
_cell.length_b   1.000
_cell.length_c   1.000
_cell.angle_alpha   90.00
_cell.angle_beta   90.00
_cell.angle_gamma   90.00
#
_symmetry.space_group_name_H-M   'P 1'
#
loop_
_entity.id
_entity.type
_entity.pdbx_description
1 polymer ?
#
loop_
_entity_poly.entity_id
_entity_poly.type
_entity_poly.pdbx_seq_one_letter_code
_entity_poly.pdbx_strand_id
1 'polypeptide(L)' 'MKEVSLNTPIPKEQVLDLDVGDVVYITGVVCTARDMAHLKIKKLLHDKKSLPEDFD' A
#
# COMPACT_ATOMS: atom_id res chain seq x y z
N MET A 1 -13.07 -5.78 -17.31
CA MET A 1 -13.59 -5.88 -15.94
C MET A 1 -13.50 -7.32 -15.51
N LYS A 2 -12.40 -7.64 -14.84
CA LYS A 2 -12.17 -8.89 -14.13
C LYS A 2 -12.29 -8.65 -12.63
N GLU A 3 -12.63 -9.69 -11.89
CA GLU A 3 -12.52 -9.71 -10.43
C GLU A 3 -11.17 -10.30 -10.05
N VAL A 4 -10.40 -9.58 -9.21
CA VAL A 4 -9.04 -9.97 -8.80
C VAL A 4 -8.97 -10.04 -7.29
N SER A 5 -8.47 -11.14 -6.74
CA SER A 5 -8.21 -11.30 -5.31
C SER A 5 -6.72 -11.21 -5.05
N LEU A 6 -6.30 -10.23 -4.26
CA LEU A 6 -4.91 -9.99 -3.86
C LEU A 6 -4.72 -10.31 -2.37
N ASN A 7 -3.59 -10.91 -2.03
CA ASN A 7 -3.20 -11.16 -0.65
C ASN A 7 -1.95 -10.33 -0.31
N THR A 8 -1.94 -9.69 0.86
CA THR A 8 -0.77 -8.93 1.32
C THR A 8 0.31 -9.86 1.91
N PRO A 9 1.61 -9.66 1.63
CA PRO A 9 2.19 -8.59 0.80
C PRO A 9 1.95 -8.83 -0.70
N ILE A 10 1.57 -7.74 -1.40
CA ILE A 10 1.18 -7.81 -2.81
C ILE A 10 2.44 -7.61 -3.67
N PRO A 11 2.84 -8.61 -4.48
CA PRO A 11 3.99 -8.46 -5.36
C PRO A 11 3.68 -7.48 -6.50
N LYS A 12 4.71 -6.76 -6.94
CA LYS A 12 4.58 -5.70 -7.95
C LYS A 12 4.00 -6.20 -9.27
N GLU A 13 4.31 -7.43 -9.65
CA GLU A 13 3.83 -8.05 -10.88
C GLU A 13 2.31 -8.20 -10.90
N GLN A 14 1.70 -8.51 -9.75
CA GLN A 14 0.23 -8.61 -9.63
C GLN A 14 -0.45 -7.25 -9.77
N VAL A 15 0.20 -6.17 -9.32
CA VAL A 15 -0.33 -4.80 -9.48
C VAL A 15 -0.23 -4.35 -10.94
N LEU A 16 0.87 -4.70 -11.62
CA LEU A 16 1.10 -4.34 -13.03
C LEU A 16 0.14 -5.06 -14.01
N ASP A 17 -0.48 -6.16 -13.61
CA ASP A 17 -1.50 -6.88 -14.39
C ASP A 17 -2.90 -6.25 -14.28
N LEU A 18 -3.13 -5.31 -13.35
CA LEU A 18 -4.45 -4.70 -13.15
C LEU A 18 -4.80 -3.70 -14.25
N ASP A 19 -6.04 -3.76 -14.72
CA ASP A 19 -6.60 -2.80 -15.67
C ASP A 19 -7.59 -1.84 -15.01
N VAL A 20 -7.74 -0.65 -15.60
CA VAL A 20 -8.75 0.32 -15.14
C VAL A 20 -10.15 -0.29 -15.28
N GLY A 21 -10.90 -0.26 -14.18
CA GLY A 21 -12.26 -0.81 -14.12
C GLY A 21 -12.34 -2.23 -13.60
N ASP A 22 -11.24 -2.84 -13.19
CA ASP A 22 -11.27 -4.12 -12.47
C ASP A 22 -11.76 -3.96 -11.03
N VAL A 23 -12.38 -5.01 -10.52
CA VAL A 23 -12.84 -5.10 -9.13
C VAL A 23 -11.78 -5.88 -8.34
N VAL A 24 -11.20 -5.24 -7.33
CA VAL A 24 -10.10 -5.82 -6.55
C VAL A 24 -10.55 -6.08 -5.12
N TYR A 25 -10.39 -7.32 -4.66
CA TYR A 25 -10.56 -7.73 -3.28
C TYR A 25 -9.18 -7.90 -2.64
N ILE A 26 -8.95 -7.26 -1.49
CA ILE A 26 -7.68 -7.35 -0.76
C ILE A 26 -7.92 -8.14 0.52
N THR A 27 -7.15 -9.21 0.71
CA THR A 27 -7.17 -10.05 1.92
C THR A 27 -5.83 -9.96 2.63
N GLY A 28 -5.86 -9.68 3.93
CA GLY A 28 -4.66 -9.56 4.75
C GLY A 28 -4.64 -8.26 5.55
N VAL A 29 -3.46 -7.69 5.73
CA VAL A 29 -3.23 -6.53 6.62
C VAL A 29 -3.22 -5.25 5.79
N VAL A 30 -4.08 -4.30 6.15
CA VAL A 30 -4.13 -2.96 5.53
C VAL A 30 -3.86 -1.90 6.59
N CYS A 31 -2.86 -1.06 6.34
CA CYS A 31 -2.55 0.07 7.20
C CYS A 31 -3.34 1.30 6.76
N THR A 32 -3.95 2.02 7.71
CA THR A 32 -4.68 3.26 7.42
C THR A 32 -3.81 4.47 7.74
N ALA A 33 -3.69 5.40 6.80
CA ALA A 33 -2.94 6.64 6.97
C ALA A 33 -3.63 7.77 6.21
N ARG A 34 -3.73 8.95 6.84
CA ARG A 34 -4.29 10.18 6.25
C ARG A 34 -3.31 11.33 6.45
N ASP A 35 -3.79 12.57 6.38
CA ASP A 35 -3.01 13.81 6.33
C ASP A 35 -1.90 13.87 7.38
N MET A 36 -2.26 13.75 8.67
CA MET A 36 -1.28 13.84 9.76
C MET A 36 -0.29 12.67 9.77
N ALA A 37 -0.72 11.48 9.37
CA ALA A 37 0.16 10.31 9.27
C ALA A 37 1.19 10.53 8.14
N HIS A 38 0.75 10.99 6.97
CA HIS A 38 1.65 11.29 5.84
C HIS A 38 2.65 12.41 6.18
N LEU A 39 2.22 13.47 6.87
CA LEU A 39 3.12 14.52 7.35
C LEU A 39 4.16 13.98 8.34
N LYS A 40 3.75 13.11 9.27
CA LYS A 40 4.66 12.47 10.23
C LYS A 40 5.65 11.55 9.52
N ILE A 41 5.20 10.71 8.59
CA ILE A 41 6.05 9.81 7.79
C ILE A 41 7.09 10.62 7.01
N LYS A 42 6.66 11.70 6.34
CA LYS A 42 7.56 12.61 5.61
C LYS A 42 8.65 13.21 6.52
N LYS A 43 8.29 13.62 7.74
CA LYS A 43 9.26 14.15 8.73
C LYS A 43 10.23 13.07 9.19
N LEU A 44 9.77 11.85 9.45
CA LEU A 44 10.63 10.73 9.84
C LEU A 44 11.65 10.39 8.76
N LEU A 45 11.24 10.34 7.48
CA LEU A 45 12.14 10.13 6.35
C LEU A 45 13.20 11.23 6.23
N HIS A 46 12.78 12.50 6.33
CA HIS A 46 13.70 13.64 6.30
C HIS A 46 14.74 13.56 7.43
N ASP A 47 14.30 13.19 8.63
CA ASP A 47 15.16 13.01 9.80
C ASP A 47 15.97 11.70 9.79
N LYS A 48 15.84 10.87 8.75
CA LYS A 48 16.44 9.51 8.65
C LYS A 48 16.11 8.60 9.83
N LYS A 49 14.89 8.71 10.35
CA LYS A 49 14.34 7.85 11.42
C LYS A 49 13.58 6.67 10.83
N SER A 50 13.44 5.61 11.62
CA SER A 50 12.65 4.45 11.23
C SER A 50 11.18 4.81 11.00
N LEU A 51 10.59 4.17 10.00
CA LEU A 51 9.16 4.22 9.75
C LEU A 51 8.41 3.30 10.71
N PRO A 52 7.11 3.59 10.98
CA PRO A 52 6.30 2.74 11.83
C PRO A 52 5.99 1.38 11.18
N GLU A 53 6.02 1.28 9.86
CA GLU A 53 5.80 0.06 9.08
C GLU A 53 6.74 0.07 7.87
N ASP A 54 6.98 -1.11 7.31
CA ASP A 54 7.70 -1.26 6.04
C ASP A 54 6.72 -1.11 4.87
N PHE A 55 7.11 -0.33 3.87
CA PHE A 55 6.30 -0.03 2.68
C PHE A 55 6.97 -0.48 1.37
N ASP A 56 8.10 -1.18 1.44
CA ASP A 56 8.80 -1.74 0.27
C ASP A 56 8.13 -3.04 -0.26
#